data_AF-A0A9P4NW18-F1
#
_entry.id   AF-A0A9P4NW18-F1
#
_cell.length_a   1.000
_cell.length_b   1.000
_cell.length_c   1.000
_cell.angle_alpha   90.00
_cell.angle_beta   90.00
_cell.angle_gamma   90.00
#
_symmetry.space_group_name_H-M   'P 1'
#
loop_
_entity.id
_entity.type
_entity.pdbx_description
1 polymer ?
#
loop_
_entity_poly.entity_id
_entity_poly.type
_entity_poly.pdbx_seq_one_letter_code
_entity_poly.pdbx_strand_id
1 'polypeptide(L)'
;MLLRSLPLLLSCLHALSGFAKGDSCVVRAKADAGDDTPALIDAFKRCGQDGTVSLPDETYHINQVMNTTTLKNCRIDLKGRLLVDINYWLEHSMPIYYQNQSTVWFLGGENITFNGFGTGTFDGNGQVWYDFAKGRSNYPRRPMALTIFEAKNSRFSGLRFVQSQMWTMTIMYSSNILLDNIYVNSSASNGARISNTDGADTLYADNITFRNWTIANGDDGISVKANSTNIVIENSTFHGGAVALGSIGQYAGSFETIENVTLRNIDYLGGFYAAYVKTWTGKSKGIPPNGGGGGLGSITNVTLHRAAGVFFITQCTHWSSGGEPGNCDTSRFSVHNITMTDVHGNVTNPAVATLKCSPAAPCHDIKFDNINVAINGTDKKADQYICTAVERPIGWACTETRAVEQPWVRMLLVSSPRINRNQPAMSHCIVFLQPAKLVASLRLLILESRSCISEHRPQLATAPPVVVLNP
;
A
#
# COMPACT_ATOMS: atom_id res chain seq x y z
N MET A 1 -43.77 -75.36 -5.92
CA MET A 1 -43.92 -74.19 -6.83
C MET A 1 -43.67 -72.94 -5.99
N LEU A 2 -42.84 -72.00 -6.43
CA LEU A 2 -42.28 -70.93 -5.58
C LEU A 2 -43.30 -69.85 -5.21
N LEU A 3 -43.20 -69.29 -3.99
CA LEU A 3 -43.49 -67.88 -3.64
C LEU A 3 -42.90 -67.61 -2.22
N ARG A 4 -41.64 -67.17 -2.15
CA ARG A 4 -41.24 -65.77 -1.90
C ARG A 4 -41.67 -65.20 -0.55
N SER A 5 -40.82 -65.42 0.45
CA SER A 5 -40.80 -64.69 1.73
C SER A 5 -40.29 -63.25 1.55
N LEU A 6 -41.07 -62.26 1.98
CA LEU A 6 -40.67 -60.85 2.06
C LEU A 6 -40.03 -60.57 3.44
N PRO A 7 -38.80 -60.04 3.54
CA PRO A 7 -38.29 -59.51 4.80
C PRO A 7 -38.81 -58.08 5.03
N LEU A 8 -39.34 -57.80 6.23
CA LEU A 8 -39.59 -56.42 6.66
C LEU A 8 -38.26 -55.68 6.78
N LEU A 9 -38.06 -54.66 5.95
CA LEU A 9 -36.96 -53.71 6.11
C LEU A 9 -37.26 -52.80 7.30
N LEU A 10 -36.63 -53.10 8.44
CA LEU A 10 -36.65 -52.24 9.61
C LEU A 10 -35.87 -50.95 9.28
N SER A 11 -36.59 -49.86 9.00
CA SER A 11 -35.99 -48.57 8.68
C SER A 11 -35.41 -47.90 9.94
N CYS A 12 -34.25 -48.35 10.38
CA CYS A 12 -33.41 -47.58 11.29
C CYS A 12 -32.94 -46.31 10.58
N LEU A 13 -33.71 -45.22 10.72
CA LEU A 13 -33.17 -43.87 10.53
C LEU A 13 -31.96 -43.75 11.46
N HIS A 14 -30.77 -43.91 10.91
CA HIS A 14 -29.56 -43.58 11.62
C HIS A 14 -29.58 -42.08 11.87
N ALA A 15 -29.30 -41.72 13.12
CA ALA A 15 -29.31 -40.34 13.57
C ALA A 15 -28.46 -39.45 12.66
N LEU A 16 -28.84 -38.18 12.60
CA LEU A 16 -27.97 -37.08 12.18
C LEU A 16 -26.54 -37.37 12.64
N SER A 17 -25.62 -37.50 11.69
CA SER A 17 -24.21 -37.74 11.95
C SER A 17 -23.67 -36.60 12.81
N GLY A 18 -23.59 -36.84 14.12
CA GLY A 18 -23.05 -35.88 15.06
C GLY A 18 -21.64 -35.52 14.63
N PHE A 19 -21.33 -34.23 14.62
CA PHE A 19 -19.94 -33.78 14.58
C PHE A 19 -19.20 -34.50 15.71
N ALA A 20 -18.21 -35.31 15.34
CA ALA A 20 -17.30 -35.89 16.32
C ALA A 20 -16.69 -34.72 17.10
N LYS A 21 -16.85 -34.73 18.42
CA LYS A 21 -16.46 -33.60 19.27
C LYS A 21 -14.94 -33.49 19.25
N GLY A 22 -14.43 -32.50 18.51
CA GLY A 22 -13.01 -32.25 18.38
C GLY A 22 -12.31 -32.01 19.71
N ASP A 23 -11.01 -32.29 19.73
CA ASP A 23 -10.17 -32.08 20.90
C ASP A 23 -10.17 -30.60 21.31
N SER A 24 -10.26 -30.36 22.62
CA SER A 24 -10.38 -29.02 23.19
C SER A 24 -9.22 -28.74 24.15
N CYS A 25 -8.36 -27.81 23.77
CA CYS A 25 -7.22 -27.37 24.54
C CYS A 25 -7.55 -26.03 25.22
N VAL A 26 -7.43 -25.96 26.55
CA VAL A 26 -7.44 -24.69 27.28
C VAL A 26 -6.01 -24.39 27.72
N VAL A 27 -5.45 -23.28 27.23
CA VAL A 27 -4.11 -22.83 27.62
C VAL A 27 -4.26 -21.83 28.76
N ARG A 28 -3.55 -22.05 29.86
CA ARG A 28 -3.46 -21.11 30.99
C ARG A 28 -2.10 -20.43 30.97
N ALA A 29 -2.08 -19.14 31.26
CA ALA A 29 -0.85 -18.39 31.42
C ALA A 29 -0.10 -18.85 32.66
N LYS A 30 1.23 -18.78 32.60
CA LYS A 30 2.09 -19.08 33.75
C LYS A 30 1.98 -18.01 34.83
N ALA A 31 1.91 -18.46 36.08
CA ALA A 31 1.81 -17.58 37.24
C ALA A 31 3.09 -16.76 37.53
N ASP A 32 4.23 -17.13 36.94
CA ASP A 32 5.53 -16.49 37.11
C ASP A 32 5.89 -15.48 35.99
N ALA A 33 4.96 -15.20 35.09
CA ALA A 33 5.19 -14.41 33.86
C ALA A 33 6.27 -14.99 32.93
N GLY A 34 6.58 -16.28 33.04
CA GLY A 34 7.43 -17.00 32.11
C GLY A 34 6.80 -17.16 30.72
N ASP A 35 7.62 -17.51 29.73
CA ASP A 35 7.19 -17.67 28.34
C ASP A 35 6.11 -18.75 28.15
N ASP A 36 4.92 -18.35 27.71
CA ASP A 36 3.76 -19.20 27.48
C ASP A 36 3.77 -19.88 26.11
N THR A 37 4.60 -19.38 25.18
CA THR A 37 4.63 -19.82 23.78
C THR A 37 4.71 -21.34 23.58
N PRO A 38 5.52 -22.11 24.35
CA PRO A 38 5.58 -23.57 24.19
C PRO A 38 4.24 -24.27 24.46
N ALA A 39 3.43 -23.76 25.40
CA ALA A 39 2.12 -24.30 25.72
C ALA A 39 1.07 -23.96 24.65
N LEU A 40 1.16 -22.76 24.05
CA LEU A 40 0.34 -22.40 22.89
C LEU A 40 0.67 -23.31 21.69
N ILE A 41 1.95 -23.49 21.35
CA ILE A 41 2.39 -24.34 20.24
C ILE A 41 1.95 -25.80 20.42
N ASP A 42 2.07 -26.36 21.63
CA ASP A 42 1.57 -27.70 21.94
C ASP A 42 0.04 -27.81 21.79
N ALA A 43 -0.71 -26.82 22.29
CA ALA A 43 -2.16 -26.79 22.13
C ALA A 43 -2.60 -26.72 20.66
N PHE A 44 -1.91 -25.92 19.82
CA PHE A 44 -2.18 -25.90 18.37
C PHE A 44 -1.78 -27.20 17.67
N LYS A 45 -0.74 -27.91 18.12
CA LYS A 45 -0.40 -29.24 17.58
C LYS A 45 -1.45 -30.30 17.90
N ARG A 46 -2.02 -30.28 19.12
CA ARG A 46 -3.01 -31.27 19.56
C ARG A 46 -4.44 -30.96 19.12
N CYS A 47 -4.87 -29.70 19.22
CA CYS A 47 -6.26 -29.27 19.00
C CYS A 47 -6.44 -28.39 17.75
N GLY A 48 -5.41 -28.27 16.89
CA GLY A 48 -5.45 -27.48 15.65
C GLY A 48 -6.13 -28.15 14.46
N GLN A 49 -6.56 -29.41 14.59
CA GLN A 49 -7.32 -30.15 13.58
C GLN A 49 -8.71 -30.49 14.16
N ASP A 50 -9.78 -30.04 13.50
CA ASP A 50 -11.18 -30.28 13.87
C ASP A 50 -11.55 -29.86 15.32
N GLY A 51 -10.68 -29.10 15.99
CA GLY A 51 -10.70 -28.88 17.43
C GLY A 51 -10.77 -27.41 17.85
N THR A 52 -10.61 -27.17 19.14
CA THR A 52 -10.67 -25.83 19.75
C THR A 52 -9.44 -25.54 20.61
N VAL A 53 -8.84 -24.36 20.44
CA VAL A 53 -7.83 -23.79 21.34
C VAL A 53 -8.41 -22.56 22.01
N SER A 54 -8.50 -22.58 23.34
CA SER A 54 -9.07 -21.48 24.16
C SER A 54 -8.02 -20.88 25.07
N LEU A 55 -7.94 -19.55 25.07
CA LEU A 55 -7.09 -18.73 25.92
C LEU A 55 -8.00 -17.82 26.78
N PRO A 56 -8.28 -18.19 28.04
CA PRO A 56 -9.02 -17.38 29.02
C PRO A 56 -8.46 -15.95 29.22
N ASP A 57 -9.16 -15.16 30.03
CA ASP A 57 -8.82 -13.77 30.33
C ASP A 57 -7.62 -13.66 31.28
N GLU A 58 -6.43 -13.88 30.72
CA GLU A 58 -5.13 -13.92 31.37
C GLU A 58 -4.09 -13.17 30.50
N THR A 59 -2.94 -12.76 31.05
CA THR A 59 -1.83 -12.24 30.22
C THR A 59 -0.85 -13.37 29.92
N TYR A 60 -0.68 -13.66 28.63
CA TYR A 60 0.28 -14.63 28.11
C TYR A 60 1.53 -13.91 27.60
N HIS A 61 2.72 -14.35 28.02
CA HIS A 61 3.99 -13.77 27.58
C HIS A 61 4.52 -14.55 26.39
N ILE A 62 4.61 -13.89 25.23
CA ILE A 62 5.01 -14.50 23.96
C ILE A 62 6.46 -14.14 23.67
N ASN A 63 7.37 -15.02 24.08
CA ASN A 63 8.82 -14.83 23.95
C ASN A 63 9.48 -15.82 22.98
N GLN A 64 8.69 -16.47 22.10
CA GLN A 64 9.19 -17.26 20.98
C GLN A 64 8.36 -17.03 19.71
N VAL A 65 8.96 -17.28 18.55
CA VAL A 65 8.25 -17.28 17.27
C VAL A 65 7.21 -18.40 17.20
N MET A 66 6.01 -18.10 16.69
CA MET A 66 4.95 -19.10 16.49
C MET A 66 4.69 -19.34 15.01
N ASN A 67 4.72 -20.61 14.58
CA ASN A 67 4.27 -21.01 13.25
C ASN A 67 3.19 -22.08 13.39
N THR A 68 1.95 -21.70 13.08
CA THR A 68 0.74 -22.54 13.17
C THR A 68 -0.02 -22.44 11.84
N THR A 69 0.65 -22.81 10.75
CA THR A 69 0.14 -22.70 9.37
C THR A 69 -0.60 -23.94 8.87
N THR A 70 -0.71 -24.97 9.70
CA THR A 70 -1.33 -26.26 9.34
C THR A 70 -2.75 -26.43 9.87
N LEU A 71 -3.37 -25.39 10.44
CA LEU A 71 -4.66 -25.51 11.13
C LEU A 71 -5.79 -25.94 10.17
N LYS A 72 -6.73 -26.75 10.65
CA LYS A 72 -7.88 -27.16 9.84
C LYS A 72 -9.13 -27.26 10.69
N ASN A 73 -10.23 -26.65 10.24
CA ASN A 73 -11.51 -26.65 10.95
C ASN A 73 -11.34 -26.19 12.43
N CYS A 74 -10.39 -25.30 12.68
CA CYS A 74 -9.92 -24.96 14.02
C CYS A 74 -10.63 -23.73 14.58
N ARG A 75 -11.17 -23.85 15.78
CA ARG A 75 -11.70 -22.71 16.54
C ARG A 75 -10.64 -22.18 17.51
N ILE A 76 -10.37 -20.88 17.46
CA ILE A 76 -9.47 -20.20 18.38
C ILE A 76 -10.29 -19.16 19.16
N ASP A 77 -10.34 -19.30 20.48
CA ASP A 77 -11.09 -18.42 21.37
C ASP A 77 -10.13 -17.69 22.32
N LEU A 78 -9.74 -16.46 21.97
CA LEU A 78 -8.87 -15.61 22.78
C LEU A 78 -9.70 -14.59 23.56
N LYS A 79 -9.60 -14.61 24.88
CA LYS A 79 -10.21 -13.61 25.77
C LYS A 79 -9.17 -12.74 26.46
N GLY A 80 -7.99 -13.29 26.74
CA GLY A 80 -6.88 -12.60 27.38
C GLY A 80 -5.97 -11.79 26.45
N ARG A 81 -4.77 -11.48 26.94
CA ARG A 81 -3.80 -10.60 26.29
C ARG A 81 -2.50 -11.34 25.96
N LEU A 82 -2.10 -11.32 24.69
CA LEU A 82 -0.80 -11.79 24.21
C LEU A 82 0.19 -10.61 24.25
N LEU A 83 1.14 -10.64 25.18
CA LEU A 83 2.14 -9.58 25.39
C LEU A 83 3.52 -10.00 24.86
N VAL A 84 4.23 -9.07 24.22
CA VAL A 84 5.62 -9.26 23.76
C VAL A 84 6.57 -8.17 24.31
N ASP A 85 7.88 -8.45 24.34
CA ASP A 85 8.92 -7.50 24.78
C ASP A 85 10.08 -7.32 23.77
N ILE A 86 10.51 -6.06 23.58
CA ILE A 86 11.51 -5.66 22.59
C ILE A 86 12.83 -6.43 22.64
N ASN A 87 13.27 -6.90 23.81
CA ASN A 87 14.59 -7.49 24.00
C ASN A 87 14.79 -8.80 23.20
N TYR A 88 13.76 -9.64 23.11
CA TYR A 88 13.81 -10.87 22.31
C TYR A 88 13.60 -10.58 20.81
N TRP A 89 12.59 -9.75 20.52
CA TRP A 89 12.02 -9.57 19.19
C TRP A 89 12.89 -8.79 18.21
N LEU A 90 13.83 -7.98 18.71
CA LEU A 90 14.85 -7.33 17.88
C LEU A 90 15.77 -8.34 17.17
N GLU A 91 15.96 -9.53 17.70
CA GLU A 91 16.89 -10.54 17.14
C GLU A 91 16.18 -11.79 16.63
N HIS A 92 15.01 -12.10 17.17
CA HIS A 92 14.29 -13.35 16.92
C HIS A 92 12.90 -13.05 16.34
N SER A 93 12.79 -12.96 15.02
CA SER A 93 11.51 -12.87 14.32
C SER A 93 11.58 -13.60 12.98
N MET A 94 10.43 -14.09 12.48
CA MET A 94 10.42 -14.86 11.24
C MET A 94 10.41 -13.92 10.02
N PRO A 95 11.21 -14.19 8.99
CA PRO A 95 11.39 -13.26 7.87
C PRO A 95 10.16 -13.21 6.96
N ILE A 96 9.85 -12.01 6.46
CA ILE A 96 8.91 -11.77 5.38
C ILE A 96 9.67 -11.00 4.29
N TYR A 97 9.96 -11.70 3.19
CA TYR A 97 10.87 -11.18 2.16
C TYR A 97 10.35 -9.92 1.46
N TYR A 98 9.02 -9.76 1.35
CA TYR A 98 8.45 -8.52 0.86
C TYR A 98 8.76 -7.38 1.84
N GLN A 99 9.42 -6.34 1.32
CA GLN A 99 10.00 -5.21 2.03
C GLN A 99 10.97 -5.58 3.18
N ASN A 100 11.51 -6.81 3.22
CA ASN A 100 12.44 -7.29 4.25
C ASN A 100 11.92 -7.04 5.68
N GLN A 101 10.64 -7.34 5.89
CA GLN A 101 9.95 -7.24 7.17
C GLN A 101 10.07 -8.55 7.96
N SER A 102 9.46 -8.61 9.14
CA SER A 102 9.37 -9.85 9.93
C SER A 102 8.07 -9.93 10.74
N THR A 103 7.77 -11.10 11.31
CA THR A 103 6.56 -11.31 12.12
C THR A 103 6.83 -12.17 13.37
N VAL A 104 5.97 -11.96 14.37
CA VAL A 104 5.86 -12.73 15.61
C VAL A 104 5.22 -14.10 15.36
N TRP A 105 4.11 -14.12 14.60
CA TRP A 105 3.27 -15.31 14.44
C TRP A 105 2.78 -15.47 13.00
N PHE A 106 3.11 -16.59 12.37
CA PHE A 106 2.41 -17.08 11.17
C PHE A 106 1.25 -17.98 11.60
N LEU A 107 0.02 -17.59 11.28
CA LEU A 107 -1.20 -18.37 11.50
C LEU A 107 -1.84 -18.67 10.15
N GLY A 108 -2.13 -19.94 9.87
CA GLY A 108 -2.54 -20.38 8.53
C GLY A 108 -3.22 -21.73 8.52
N GLY A 109 -3.74 -22.10 7.34
CA GLY A 109 -4.52 -23.31 7.13
C GLY A 109 -5.95 -23.02 6.66
N GLU A 110 -6.88 -23.95 6.87
CA GLU A 110 -8.23 -23.88 6.27
C GLU A 110 -9.37 -23.91 7.31
N ASN A 111 -10.42 -23.12 7.06
CA ASN A 111 -11.62 -23.06 7.89
C ASN A 111 -11.31 -22.76 9.38
N ILE A 112 -10.52 -21.71 9.60
CA ILE A 112 -10.16 -21.21 10.91
C ILE A 112 -11.21 -20.20 11.36
N THR A 113 -11.71 -20.34 12.59
CA THR A 113 -12.57 -19.34 13.24
C THR A 113 -11.86 -18.79 14.47
N PHE A 114 -11.30 -17.57 14.36
CA PHE A 114 -10.62 -16.89 15.46
C PHE A 114 -11.51 -15.81 16.07
N ASN A 115 -11.97 -16.01 17.30
CA ASN A 115 -12.79 -15.06 18.07
C ASN A 115 -11.96 -14.42 19.19
N GLY A 116 -11.88 -13.08 19.18
CA GLY A 116 -11.36 -12.26 20.28
C GLY A 116 -12.41 -11.79 21.27
N PHE A 117 -13.70 -12.01 21.01
CA PHE A 117 -14.83 -11.60 21.88
C PHE A 117 -14.88 -10.09 22.25
N GLY A 118 -14.08 -9.22 21.62
CA GLY A 118 -13.95 -7.82 22.01
C GLY A 118 -13.02 -7.57 23.21
N THR A 119 -12.32 -8.60 23.72
CA THR A 119 -11.33 -8.47 24.82
C THR A 119 -9.96 -9.04 24.44
N GLY A 120 -9.94 -10.09 23.62
CA GLY A 120 -8.76 -10.78 23.12
C GLY A 120 -7.79 -9.82 22.43
N THR A 121 -6.65 -9.57 23.08
CA THR A 121 -5.75 -8.46 22.74
C THR A 121 -4.36 -8.95 22.38
N PHE A 122 -3.83 -8.50 21.25
CA PHE A 122 -2.41 -8.51 20.94
C PHE A 122 -1.79 -7.20 21.43
N ASP A 123 -0.85 -7.26 22.35
CA ASP A 123 -0.17 -6.11 22.94
C ASP A 123 1.31 -6.12 22.54
N GLY A 124 1.67 -5.17 21.66
CA GLY A 124 3.02 -5.08 21.11
C GLY A 124 4.04 -4.40 22.01
N ASN A 125 3.63 -3.85 23.17
CA ASN A 125 4.47 -3.00 24.02
C ASN A 125 5.13 -1.83 23.25
N GLY A 126 4.39 -1.28 22.27
CA GLY A 126 4.84 -0.31 21.26
C GLY A 126 5.61 0.92 21.76
N GLN A 127 5.40 1.42 22.98
CA GLN A 127 6.09 2.62 23.46
C GLN A 127 7.62 2.48 23.42
N VAL A 128 8.16 1.33 23.88
CA VAL A 128 9.61 1.09 23.82
C VAL A 128 10.11 1.00 22.36
N TRP A 129 9.27 0.56 21.43
CA TRP A 129 9.59 0.53 20.00
C TRP A 129 9.58 1.91 19.36
N TYR A 130 8.67 2.81 19.74
CA TYR A 130 8.62 4.18 19.22
C TYR A 130 9.85 4.98 19.68
N ASP A 131 10.21 4.85 20.97
CA ASP A 131 11.37 5.51 21.58
C ASP A 131 12.69 4.96 21.03
N PHE A 132 12.74 3.66 20.72
CA PHE A 132 13.89 3.01 20.06
C PHE A 132 14.03 3.43 18.59
N ALA A 133 12.93 3.42 17.82
CA ALA A 133 12.93 3.74 16.40
C ALA A 133 13.08 5.24 16.11
N LYS A 134 12.70 6.12 17.05
CA LYS A 134 12.81 7.59 16.95
C LYS A 134 12.19 8.17 15.67
N GLY A 135 11.04 7.62 15.26
CA GLY A 135 10.34 8.01 14.03
C GLY A 135 11.04 7.61 12.72
N ARG A 136 12.10 6.78 12.76
CA ARG A 136 12.75 6.24 11.55
C ARG A 136 11.84 5.22 10.89
N SER A 137 11.45 5.48 9.64
CA SER A 137 10.63 4.56 8.86
C SER A 137 11.40 3.28 8.49
N ASN A 138 10.69 2.15 8.48
CA ASN A 138 11.19 0.79 8.28
C ASN A 138 12.48 0.52 9.06
N TYR A 139 12.48 0.86 10.35
CA TYR A 139 13.55 0.41 11.25
C TYR A 139 13.57 -1.14 11.23
N PRO A 140 14.68 -1.80 10.87
CA PRO A 140 14.71 -3.26 10.69
C PRO A 140 14.38 -4.04 11.96
N ARG A 141 13.78 -5.23 11.80
CA ARG A 141 13.47 -6.17 12.89
C ARG A 141 12.53 -5.60 13.96
N ARG A 142 11.60 -4.72 13.56
CA ARG A 142 10.34 -4.49 14.29
C ARG A 142 9.31 -5.48 13.70
N PRO A 143 8.94 -6.55 14.41
CA PRO A 143 8.08 -7.57 13.82
C PRO A 143 6.60 -7.19 13.89
N MET A 144 5.82 -7.69 12.94
CA MET A 144 4.36 -7.58 12.91
C MET A 144 3.72 -8.60 13.84
N ALA A 145 2.68 -8.21 14.59
CA ALA A 145 2.11 -9.04 15.65
C ALA A 145 1.44 -10.33 15.13
N LEU A 146 0.78 -10.27 13.97
CA LEU A 146 0.15 -11.43 13.34
C LEU A 146 0.30 -11.37 11.81
N THR A 147 0.72 -12.48 11.20
CA THR A 147 0.61 -12.70 9.76
C THR A 147 -0.32 -13.88 9.51
N ILE A 148 -1.50 -13.59 8.95
CA ILE A 148 -2.43 -14.58 8.41
C ILE A 148 -1.81 -15.05 7.10
N PHE A 149 -1.29 -16.28 7.08
CA PHE A 149 -0.42 -16.80 6.02
C PHE A 149 -0.97 -18.08 5.42
N GLU A 150 -1.11 -18.15 4.09
CA GLU A 150 -1.68 -19.31 3.38
C GLU A 150 -3.05 -19.76 3.93
N ALA A 151 -3.79 -18.83 4.55
CA ALA A 151 -5.08 -19.11 5.15
C ALA A 151 -6.18 -19.17 4.09
N LYS A 152 -7.16 -20.06 4.26
CA LYS A 152 -8.30 -20.22 3.35
C LYS A 152 -9.62 -20.31 4.11
N ASN A 153 -10.68 -19.74 3.53
CA ASN A 153 -12.07 -19.93 3.98
C ASN A 153 -12.26 -19.63 5.48
N SER A 154 -11.63 -18.56 5.99
CA SER A 154 -11.43 -18.34 7.43
C SER A 154 -12.00 -17.00 7.92
N ARG A 155 -12.38 -16.94 9.20
CA ARG A 155 -12.94 -15.74 9.84
C ARG A 155 -12.19 -15.34 11.10
N PHE A 156 -11.83 -14.08 11.19
CA PHE A 156 -11.20 -13.44 12.34
C PHE A 156 -12.16 -12.36 12.85
N SER A 157 -12.48 -12.34 14.15
CA SER A 157 -13.44 -11.36 14.66
C SER A 157 -13.29 -10.96 16.11
N GLY A 158 -13.57 -9.70 16.43
CA GLY A 158 -13.51 -9.18 17.79
C GLY A 158 -12.10 -9.13 18.38
N LEU A 159 -11.05 -9.18 17.54
CA LEU A 159 -9.65 -9.08 17.98
C LEU A 159 -9.29 -7.62 18.22
N ARG A 160 -8.42 -7.40 19.20
CA ARG A 160 -7.84 -6.10 19.52
C ARG A 160 -6.34 -6.15 19.30
N PHE A 161 -5.79 -5.10 18.72
CA PHE A 161 -4.35 -4.89 18.61
C PHE A 161 -4.03 -3.55 19.26
N VAL A 162 -3.13 -3.56 20.23
CA VAL A 162 -2.69 -2.35 20.93
C VAL A 162 -1.18 -2.22 20.85
N GLN A 163 -0.73 -0.98 20.72
CA GLN A 163 0.68 -0.59 20.82
C GLN A 163 1.59 -1.44 19.91
N SER A 164 1.35 -1.39 18.60
CA SER A 164 2.07 -2.22 17.63
C SER A 164 3.53 -1.78 17.45
N GLN A 165 4.41 -2.75 17.22
CA GLN A 165 5.86 -2.57 17.03
C GLN A 165 6.18 -1.99 15.65
N MET A 166 5.46 -2.52 14.65
CA MET A 166 5.50 -2.26 13.22
C MET A 166 4.04 -2.34 12.71
N TRP A 167 3.80 -2.71 11.44
CA TRP A 167 2.49 -3.05 10.93
C TRP A 167 1.81 -4.04 11.87
N THR A 168 0.56 -3.79 12.21
CA THR A 168 -0.20 -4.54 13.18
C THR A 168 -0.45 -5.97 12.70
N MET A 169 -0.91 -6.12 11.47
CA MET A 169 -1.25 -7.40 10.87
C MET A 169 -0.92 -7.45 9.37
N THR A 170 -0.60 -8.63 8.85
CA THR A 170 -0.51 -8.88 7.41
C THR A 170 -1.38 -10.07 7.01
N ILE A 171 -2.02 -9.98 5.85
CA ILE A 171 -2.75 -11.07 5.19
C ILE A 171 -1.94 -11.44 3.95
N MET A 172 -1.30 -12.62 3.95
CA MET A 172 -0.34 -13.04 2.93
C MET A 172 -0.66 -14.41 2.32
N TYR A 173 -0.61 -14.53 0.99
CA TYR A 173 -0.96 -15.75 0.23
C TYR A 173 -2.30 -16.40 0.63
N SER A 174 -3.22 -15.59 1.17
CA SER A 174 -4.45 -16.05 1.82
C SER A 174 -5.67 -15.71 0.97
N SER A 175 -6.74 -16.50 1.08
CA SER A 175 -7.95 -16.30 0.28
C SER A 175 -9.25 -16.57 1.03
N ASN A 176 -10.33 -15.89 0.62
CA ASN A 176 -11.66 -16.01 1.24
C ASN A 176 -11.62 -15.75 2.76
N ILE A 177 -11.11 -14.57 3.15
CA ILE A 177 -10.93 -14.19 4.57
C ILE A 177 -11.88 -13.06 4.96
N LEU A 178 -12.63 -13.26 6.03
CA LEU A 178 -13.44 -12.22 6.68
C LEU A 178 -12.77 -11.75 7.98
N LEU A 179 -12.45 -10.46 8.06
CA LEU A 179 -11.94 -9.80 9.27
C LEU A 179 -12.95 -8.76 9.76
N ASP A 180 -13.60 -9.05 10.88
CA ASP A 180 -14.87 -8.42 11.26
C ASP A 180 -14.85 -7.91 12.72
N ASN A 181 -15.17 -6.64 12.96
CA ASN A 181 -15.10 -6.01 14.27
C ASN A 181 -13.68 -6.10 14.89
N ILE A 182 -12.68 -5.56 14.19
CA ILE A 182 -11.29 -5.51 14.64
C ILE A 182 -10.96 -4.09 15.13
N TYR A 183 -10.30 -4.01 16.27
CA TYR A 183 -9.87 -2.74 16.88
C TYR A 183 -8.35 -2.63 16.86
N VAL A 184 -7.81 -1.51 16.37
CA VAL A 184 -6.38 -1.22 16.35
C VAL A 184 -6.13 0.12 17.05
N ASN A 185 -5.22 0.17 18.03
CA ASN A 185 -4.80 1.42 18.67
C ASN A 185 -3.30 1.44 19.01
N SER A 186 -2.55 2.29 18.32
CA SER A 186 -1.15 2.58 18.61
C SER A 186 -0.98 4.07 18.91
N SER A 187 -0.67 4.41 20.16
CA SER A 187 -0.59 5.80 20.65
C SER A 187 0.61 6.00 21.59
N ALA A 188 1.44 7.02 21.35
CA ALA A 188 2.60 7.32 22.19
C ALA A 188 2.23 8.21 23.39
N SER A 189 2.71 7.85 24.59
CA SER A 189 2.42 8.59 25.83
C SER A 189 3.24 9.87 26.00
N ASN A 190 4.38 9.96 25.31
CA ASN A 190 5.36 11.04 25.39
C ASN A 190 5.44 11.90 24.11
N GLY A 191 4.49 11.74 23.18
CA GLY A 191 4.51 12.42 21.88
C GLY A 191 5.57 11.90 20.89
N ALA A 192 6.21 10.75 21.16
CA ALA A 192 7.11 10.12 20.21
C ALA A 192 6.40 9.86 18.87
N ARG A 193 7.12 10.08 17.77
CA ARG A 193 6.60 9.84 16.43
C ARG A 193 6.43 8.33 16.19
N ILE A 194 5.17 7.90 16.21
CA ILE A 194 4.73 6.59 15.77
C ILE A 194 4.91 6.51 14.24
N SER A 195 5.46 5.42 13.72
CA SER A 195 5.68 5.26 12.27
C SER A 195 5.71 3.80 11.86
N ASN A 196 5.06 3.53 10.72
CA ASN A 196 4.78 2.21 10.19
C ASN A 196 4.06 1.32 11.20
N THR A 197 2.96 1.81 11.78
CA THR A 197 2.02 1.01 12.60
C THR A 197 0.74 0.72 11.83
N ASP A 198 0.90 0.38 10.55
CA ASP A 198 -0.15 0.14 9.57
C ASP A 198 -1.17 -0.88 10.11
N GLY A 199 -2.47 -0.58 10.02
CA GLY A 199 -3.50 -1.37 10.73
C GLY A 199 -3.68 -2.79 10.17
N ALA A 200 -3.64 -2.95 8.85
CA ALA A 200 -3.45 -4.25 8.21
C ALA A 200 -2.98 -4.12 6.76
N ASP A 201 -2.07 -5.02 6.36
CA ASP A 201 -1.49 -5.02 5.02
C ASP A 201 -1.84 -6.30 4.25
N THR A 202 -2.12 -6.20 2.95
CA THR A 202 -2.40 -7.37 2.09
C THR A 202 -1.27 -7.60 1.07
N LEU A 203 -0.87 -8.85 0.92
CA LEU A 203 0.19 -9.31 0.02
C LEU A 203 -0.21 -10.64 -0.63
N TYR A 204 -0.35 -10.68 -1.96
CA TYR A 204 -0.77 -11.88 -2.68
C TYR A 204 -2.08 -12.47 -2.13
N ALA A 205 -3.03 -11.60 -1.77
CA ALA A 205 -4.26 -11.97 -1.07
C ALA A 205 -5.50 -11.81 -1.97
N ASP A 206 -6.44 -12.75 -1.90
CA ASP A 206 -7.63 -12.76 -2.77
C ASP A 206 -8.94 -12.88 -1.97
N ASN A 207 -9.97 -12.13 -2.35
CA ASN A 207 -11.29 -12.16 -1.70
C ASN A 207 -11.20 -11.93 -0.18
N ILE A 208 -10.73 -10.74 0.21
CA ILE A 208 -10.53 -10.33 1.60
C ILE A 208 -11.53 -9.24 1.96
N THR A 209 -12.31 -9.44 3.03
CA THR A 209 -13.28 -8.47 3.55
C THR A 209 -12.85 -7.93 4.91
N PHE A 210 -12.60 -6.63 4.98
CA PHE A 210 -12.38 -5.86 6.21
C PHE A 210 -13.68 -5.13 6.55
N ARG A 211 -14.30 -5.45 7.70
CA ARG A 211 -15.63 -4.94 8.05
C ARG A 211 -15.74 -4.52 9.51
N ASN A 212 -16.38 -3.38 9.78
CA ASN A 212 -16.60 -2.86 11.15
C ASN A 212 -15.27 -2.59 11.89
N TRP A 213 -14.26 -2.03 11.23
CA TRP A 213 -12.96 -1.75 11.87
C TRP A 213 -12.94 -0.37 12.52
N THR A 214 -12.25 -0.26 13.66
CA THR A 214 -11.85 1.02 14.25
C THR A 214 -10.33 1.04 14.38
N ILE A 215 -9.67 1.97 13.69
CA ILE A 215 -8.20 2.05 13.64
C ILE A 215 -7.74 3.42 14.12
N ALA A 216 -6.80 3.47 15.07
CA ALA A 216 -6.06 4.66 15.47
C ALA A 216 -4.56 4.35 15.49
N ASN A 217 -3.79 4.93 14.59
CA ASN A 217 -2.38 4.58 14.40
C ASN A 217 -1.53 5.74 13.84
N GLY A 218 -0.27 5.46 13.49
CA GLY A 218 0.69 6.44 12.99
C GLY A 218 1.07 6.31 11.51
N ASP A 219 0.36 5.49 10.74
CA ASP A 219 0.65 5.21 9.32
C ASP A 219 -0.62 4.70 8.59
N ASP A 220 -0.51 4.10 7.40
CA ASP A 220 -1.65 3.55 6.62
C ASP A 220 -2.71 2.84 7.49
N GLY A 221 -3.99 3.11 7.28
CA GLY A 221 -5.07 2.45 8.01
C GLY A 221 -5.19 0.98 7.62
N ILE A 222 -5.36 0.73 6.31
CA ILE A 222 -5.21 -0.57 5.66
C ILE A 222 -4.40 -0.33 4.38
N SER A 223 -3.38 -1.15 4.11
CA SER A 223 -2.51 -1.02 2.94
C SER A 223 -2.72 -2.20 1.98
N VAL A 224 -3.28 -1.93 0.80
CA VAL A 224 -3.41 -2.93 -0.26
C VAL A 224 -2.13 -2.94 -1.07
N LYS A 225 -1.34 -4.04 -1.04
CA LYS A 225 -0.05 -4.12 -1.75
C LYS A 225 -0.03 -5.26 -2.78
N ALA A 226 1.17 -5.65 -3.21
CA ALA A 226 1.43 -6.48 -4.38
C ALA A 226 0.55 -7.74 -4.51
N ASN A 227 -0.04 -7.90 -5.68
CA ASN A 227 -0.87 -9.04 -6.12
C ASN A 227 -2.11 -9.29 -5.25
N SER A 228 -2.69 -8.23 -4.68
CA SER A 228 -3.93 -8.32 -3.91
C SER A 228 -5.15 -8.00 -4.77
N THR A 229 -6.14 -8.91 -4.78
CA THR A 229 -7.32 -8.85 -5.65
C THR A 229 -8.61 -9.07 -4.87
N ASN A 230 -9.74 -8.54 -5.36
CA ASN A 230 -11.07 -8.73 -4.75
C ASN A 230 -11.12 -8.29 -3.28
N ILE A 231 -10.68 -7.06 -2.99
CA ILE A 231 -10.58 -6.54 -1.62
C ILE A 231 -11.79 -5.64 -1.31
N VAL A 232 -12.49 -5.93 -0.23
CA VAL A 232 -13.60 -5.11 0.28
C VAL A 232 -13.23 -4.52 1.63
N ILE A 233 -13.36 -3.20 1.78
CA ILE A 233 -13.21 -2.48 3.05
C ILE A 233 -14.51 -1.74 3.30
N GLU A 234 -15.18 -2.00 4.41
CA GLU A 234 -16.51 -1.45 4.66
C GLU A 234 -16.85 -1.11 6.12
N ASN A 235 -17.75 -0.14 6.30
CA ASN A 235 -18.34 0.26 7.59
C ASN A 235 -17.27 0.52 8.66
N SER A 236 -16.20 1.24 8.31
CA SER A 236 -14.99 1.33 9.14
C SER A 236 -14.59 2.77 9.40
N THR A 237 -14.07 3.04 10.60
CA THR A 237 -13.65 4.37 11.06
C THR A 237 -12.16 4.40 11.31
N PHE A 238 -11.49 5.38 10.73
CA PHE A 238 -10.05 5.55 10.82
C PHE A 238 -9.69 6.90 11.46
N HIS A 239 -8.78 6.85 12.43
CA HIS A 239 -8.24 7.99 13.15
C HIS A 239 -6.76 8.14 12.79
N GLY A 240 -6.43 9.10 11.92
CA GLY A 240 -5.08 9.27 11.38
C GLY A 240 -4.96 8.79 9.93
N GLY A 241 -4.32 7.65 9.70
CA GLY A 241 -4.00 7.16 8.35
C GLY A 241 -5.21 6.62 7.57
N ALA A 242 -5.13 6.71 6.24
CA ALA A 242 -6.20 6.27 5.35
C ALA A 242 -5.90 4.93 4.66
N VAL A 243 -6.85 4.44 3.86
CA VAL A 243 -6.55 3.28 3.01
C VAL A 243 -5.53 3.67 1.95
N ALA A 244 -4.45 2.90 1.87
CA ALA A 244 -3.43 3.05 0.85
C ALA A 244 -3.51 1.93 -0.18
N LEU A 245 -3.29 2.29 -1.44
CA LEU A 245 -3.04 1.37 -2.54
C LEU A 245 -1.54 1.47 -2.86
N GLY A 246 -0.77 0.53 -2.31
CA GLY A 246 0.69 0.50 -2.30
C GLY A 246 1.31 1.01 -0.99
N SER A 247 2.64 1.18 -0.91
CA SER A 247 3.53 1.34 -2.06
C SER A 247 3.75 0.05 -2.86
N ILE A 248 3.64 0.15 -4.18
CA ILE A 248 3.80 -0.95 -5.14
C ILE A 248 4.72 -0.53 -6.31
N GLY A 249 5.31 -1.50 -7.03
CA GLY A 249 6.31 -1.27 -8.08
C GLY A 249 7.74 -1.12 -7.54
N GLN A 250 8.01 -1.58 -6.33
CA GLN A 250 9.31 -1.43 -5.68
C GLN A 250 10.39 -2.34 -6.28
N TYR A 251 10.00 -3.48 -6.86
CA TYR A 251 10.92 -4.51 -7.31
C TYR A 251 11.14 -4.43 -8.82
N ALA A 252 12.31 -3.94 -9.24
CA ALA A 252 12.69 -3.92 -10.65
C ALA A 252 12.63 -5.33 -11.26
N GLY A 253 12.00 -5.47 -12.42
CA GLY A 253 11.79 -6.74 -13.10
C GLY A 253 10.58 -7.55 -12.59
N SER A 254 9.93 -7.15 -11.50
CA SER A 254 8.66 -7.73 -11.06
C SER A 254 7.47 -7.06 -11.77
N PHE A 255 6.40 -7.83 -11.94
CA PHE A 255 5.09 -7.33 -12.31
C PHE A 255 4.13 -7.56 -11.13
N GLU A 256 3.50 -6.49 -10.64
CA GLU A 256 2.66 -6.52 -9.44
C GLU A 256 1.27 -5.91 -9.73
N THR A 257 0.19 -6.44 -9.17
CA THR A 257 -1.16 -5.89 -9.37
C THR A 257 -1.85 -5.48 -8.06
N ILE A 258 -2.77 -4.52 -8.17
CA ILE A 258 -3.87 -4.31 -7.21
C ILE A 258 -5.13 -4.18 -8.05
N GLU A 259 -6.09 -5.09 -7.86
CA GLU A 259 -7.27 -5.18 -8.73
C GLU A 259 -8.57 -5.45 -7.96
N ASN A 260 -9.67 -4.86 -8.44
CA ASN A 260 -11.01 -5.04 -7.87
C ASN A 260 -11.07 -4.71 -6.36
N VAL A 261 -10.84 -3.45 -6.03
CA VAL A 261 -10.85 -2.95 -4.65
C VAL A 261 -12.06 -2.05 -4.42
N THR A 262 -12.89 -2.37 -3.43
CA THR A 262 -14.09 -1.58 -3.06
C THR A 262 -13.98 -1.06 -1.63
N LEU A 263 -14.04 0.25 -1.48
CA LEU A 263 -14.18 0.95 -0.19
C LEU A 263 -15.60 1.50 -0.09
N ARG A 264 -16.36 1.17 0.96
CA ARG A 264 -17.71 1.71 1.15
C ARG A 264 -18.08 2.03 2.60
N ASN A 265 -18.77 3.14 2.84
CA ASN A 265 -19.13 3.61 4.18
C ASN A 265 -17.88 3.76 5.08
N ILE A 266 -16.97 4.66 4.69
CA ILE A 266 -15.70 4.85 5.37
C ILE A 266 -15.59 6.25 5.97
N ASP A 267 -15.41 6.31 7.28
CA ASP A 267 -15.26 7.55 8.04
C ASP A 267 -13.79 7.81 8.39
N TYR A 268 -13.35 9.05 8.17
CA TYR A 268 -12.00 9.52 8.45
C TYR A 268 -12.03 10.69 9.44
N LEU A 269 -11.46 10.48 10.62
CA LEU A 269 -11.50 11.42 11.73
C LEU A 269 -10.08 11.94 12.01
N GLY A 270 -9.86 13.22 11.72
CA GLY A 270 -8.54 13.87 11.85
C GLY A 270 -7.54 13.56 10.72
N GLY A 271 -7.90 12.69 9.78
CA GLY A 271 -7.16 12.46 8.54
C GLY A 271 -7.63 13.35 7.39
N PHE A 272 -6.80 13.52 6.35
CA PHE A 272 -7.15 14.26 5.14
C PHE A 272 -7.71 13.38 4.03
N TYR A 273 -7.13 12.19 3.82
CA TYR A 273 -7.41 11.37 2.64
C TYR A 273 -8.53 10.33 2.88
N ALA A 274 -9.38 10.12 1.87
CA ALA A 274 -10.32 9.00 1.80
C ALA A 274 -9.61 7.70 1.41
N ALA A 275 -8.75 7.78 0.39
CA ALA A 275 -7.73 6.78 0.09
C ALA A 275 -6.64 7.43 -0.77
N TYR A 276 -5.52 6.71 -0.95
CA TYR A 276 -4.45 7.20 -1.82
C TYR A 276 -3.62 6.10 -2.48
N VAL A 277 -3.14 6.39 -3.68
CA VAL A 277 -2.24 5.53 -4.45
C VAL A 277 -0.78 5.95 -4.25
N LYS A 278 0.09 4.98 -3.96
CA LYS A 278 1.55 5.10 -3.90
C LYS A 278 2.17 4.11 -4.89
N THR A 279 2.75 4.57 -6.00
CA THR A 279 3.66 3.74 -6.82
C THR A 279 5.08 4.28 -6.78
N TRP A 280 6.05 3.36 -6.82
CA TRP A 280 7.46 3.72 -6.85
C TRP A 280 7.85 4.38 -8.19
N THR A 281 8.88 5.23 -8.15
CA THR A 281 9.49 5.78 -9.38
C THR A 281 10.03 4.66 -10.27
N GLY A 282 10.15 4.90 -11.58
CA GLY A 282 10.63 3.91 -12.56
C GLY A 282 12.15 3.68 -12.57
N LYS A 283 12.89 4.28 -11.64
CA LYS A 283 14.34 4.11 -11.49
C LYS A 283 14.63 3.53 -10.11
N SER A 284 15.17 2.31 -10.07
CA SER A 284 15.57 1.70 -8.81
C SER A 284 16.69 2.51 -8.13
N LYS A 285 16.53 2.85 -6.86
CA LYS A 285 17.55 3.48 -6.01
C LYS A 285 17.65 2.74 -4.68
N GLY A 286 18.82 2.22 -4.33
CA GLY A 286 19.04 1.44 -3.12
C GLY A 286 18.36 0.06 -3.16
N ILE A 287 18.17 -0.55 -1.99
CA ILE A 287 17.53 -1.86 -1.83
C ILE A 287 16.38 -1.79 -0.81
N PRO A 288 15.34 -2.64 -0.93
CA PRO A 288 14.29 -2.78 0.08
C PRO A 288 14.87 -3.10 1.48
N PRO A 289 14.27 -2.63 2.59
CA PRO A 289 12.99 -1.90 2.67
C PRO A 289 13.06 -0.47 2.13
N ASN A 290 14.21 0.18 2.34
CA ASN A 290 14.40 1.62 2.17
C ASN A 290 15.11 1.95 0.85
N GLY A 291 14.52 1.47 -0.24
CA GLY A 291 15.05 1.58 -1.60
C GLY A 291 14.34 0.64 -2.57
N GLY A 292 14.54 0.86 -3.86
CA GLY A 292 13.86 0.17 -4.95
C GLY A 292 13.28 1.14 -5.98
N GLY A 293 12.35 0.64 -6.78
CA GLY A 293 11.74 1.31 -7.93
C GLY A 293 11.99 0.55 -9.24
N GLY A 294 11.29 0.93 -10.30
CA GLY A 294 11.39 0.30 -11.62
C GLY A 294 10.60 -1.01 -11.79
N GLY A 295 9.80 -1.40 -10.80
CA GLY A 295 8.79 -2.45 -10.98
C GLY A 295 7.69 -2.01 -11.95
N LEU A 296 7.07 -3.00 -12.59
CA LEU A 296 5.95 -2.82 -13.51
C LEU A 296 4.67 -3.39 -12.89
N GLY A 297 3.53 -3.10 -13.49
CA GLY A 297 2.25 -3.55 -12.93
C GLY A 297 1.08 -2.64 -13.23
N SER A 298 -0.03 -2.89 -12.55
CA SER A 298 -1.25 -2.09 -12.65
C SER A 298 -2.04 -2.01 -11.35
N ILE A 299 -2.55 -0.82 -11.03
CA ILE A 299 -3.68 -0.62 -10.12
C ILE A 299 -4.91 -0.35 -10.98
N THR A 300 -5.97 -1.15 -10.84
CA THR A 300 -7.18 -1.02 -11.67
C THR A 300 -8.45 -1.50 -10.96
N ASN A 301 -9.60 -1.06 -11.48
CA ASN A 301 -10.93 -1.40 -10.97
C ASN A 301 -11.05 -1.11 -9.47
N VAL A 302 -10.92 0.18 -9.12
CA VAL A 302 -10.98 0.66 -7.73
C VAL A 302 -12.21 1.55 -7.56
N THR A 303 -13.06 1.24 -6.58
CA THR A 303 -14.27 2.02 -6.29
C THR A 303 -14.26 2.51 -4.84
N LEU A 304 -14.44 3.83 -4.66
CA LEU A 304 -14.75 4.46 -3.39
C LEU A 304 -16.19 4.96 -3.43
N HIS A 305 -16.98 4.62 -2.42
CA HIS A 305 -18.39 5.00 -2.35
C HIS A 305 -18.81 5.38 -0.92
N ARG A 306 -19.34 6.59 -0.73
CA ARG A 306 -19.69 7.13 0.60
C ARG A 306 -18.50 7.07 1.56
N ALA A 307 -17.48 7.85 1.25
CA ALA A 307 -16.25 7.97 2.04
C ALA A 307 -15.96 9.43 2.41
N ALA A 308 -15.36 9.66 3.58
CA ALA A 308 -14.92 10.98 4.02
C ALA A 308 -13.51 11.33 3.51
N GLY A 309 -13.22 12.59 3.20
CA GLY A 309 -11.87 13.08 2.87
C GLY A 309 -11.57 13.24 1.37
N VAL A 310 -10.29 13.44 1.02
CA VAL A 310 -9.82 13.74 -0.35
C VAL A 310 -9.02 12.61 -0.98
N PHE A 311 -8.77 12.66 -2.30
CA PHE A 311 -8.06 11.59 -3.01
C PHE A 311 -6.65 12.02 -3.46
N PHE A 312 -5.68 11.10 -3.39
CA PHE A 312 -4.30 11.37 -3.78
C PHE A 312 -3.71 10.23 -4.62
N ILE A 313 -3.01 10.58 -5.71
CA ILE A 313 -2.14 9.66 -6.44
C ILE A 313 -0.73 10.23 -6.43
N THR A 314 0.26 9.40 -6.12
CA THR A 314 1.67 9.67 -6.42
C THR A 314 2.32 8.47 -7.10
N GLN A 315 2.98 8.72 -8.22
CA GLN A 315 3.90 7.77 -8.86
C GLN A 315 5.37 8.12 -8.58
N CYS A 316 5.60 8.87 -7.49
CA CYS A 316 6.91 9.36 -7.08
C CYS A 316 7.34 8.85 -5.69
N THR A 317 6.90 7.66 -5.27
CA THR A 317 7.46 7.03 -4.06
C THR A 317 8.93 6.67 -4.31
N HIS A 318 9.81 7.17 -3.44
CA HIS A 318 11.24 6.92 -3.44
C HIS A 318 11.79 7.10 -2.02
N TRP A 319 12.97 6.56 -1.74
CA TRP A 319 13.67 6.79 -0.48
C TRP A 319 14.49 8.08 -0.54
N SER A 320 14.33 8.96 0.46
CA SER A 320 14.75 10.36 0.39
C SER A 320 16.11 10.69 1.03
N SER A 321 16.84 9.71 1.58
CA SER A 321 18.15 9.96 2.24
C SER A 321 19.32 10.25 1.26
N GLY A 322 19.03 10.90 0.13
CA GLY A 322 19.98 11.18 -0.95
C GLY A 322 19.83 12.57 -1.59
N GLY A 323 19.03 13.48 -1.01
CA GLY A 323 18.97 14.91 -1.36
C GLY A 323 18.33 15.30 -2.71
N GLU A 324 18.32 14.39 -3.69
CA GLU A 324 17.81 14.66 -5.04
C GLU A 324 16.30 14.40 -5.18
N PRO A 325 15.45 15.41 -5.43
CA PRO A 325 14.09 15.18 -5.91
C PRO A 325 14.19 14.61 -7.32
N GLY A 326 13.54 13.48 -7.62
CA GLY A 326 13.68 12.95 -8.97
C GLY A 326 12.85 11.73 -9.34
N ASN A 327 12.80 11.51 -10.65
CA ASN A 327 12.24 10.34 -11.33
C ASN A 327 10.71 10.15 -11.20
N CYS A 328 9.97 11.15 -10.71
CA CYS A 328 8.50 11.15 -10.68
C CYS A 328 7.88 10.91 -12.07
N ASP A 329 8.60 11.29 -13.13
CA ASP A 329 8.24 11.21 -14.53
C ASP A 329 8.63 9.89 -15.22
N THR A 330 9.30 8.98 -14.51
CA THR A 330 9.85 7.73 -15.07
C THR A 330 9.04 6.48 -14.77
N SER A 331 8.06 6.53 -13.86
CA SER A 331 7.30 5.34 -13.46
C SER A 331 6.47 4.82 -14.63
N ARG A 332 6.56 3.51 -14.88
CA ARG A 332 5.78 2.80 -15.91
C ARG A 332 4.70 1.91 -15.30
N PHE A 333 4.42 2.10 -14.01
CA PHE A 333 3.33 1.40 -13.34
C PHE A 333 2.00 1.99 -13.81
N SER A 334 1.05 1.16 -14.25
CA SER A 334 -0.24 1.65 -14.73
C SER A 334 -1.18 1.95 -13.56
N VAL A 335 -1.93 3.06 -13.62
CA VAL A 335 -2.93 3.42 -12.61
C VAL A 335 -4.16 3.95 -13.35
N HIS A 336 -5.24 3.18 -13.36
CA HIS A 336 -6.41 3.50 -14.17
C HIS A 336 -7.72 2.94 -13.59
N ASN A 337 -8.86 3.32 -14.17
CA ASN A 337 -10.18 2.83 -13.79
C ASN A 337 -10.42 2.93 -12.26
N ILE A 338 -10.35 4.17 -11.75
CA ILE A 338 -10.59 4.50 -10.35
C ILE A 338 -11.82 5.42 -10.29
N THR A 339 -12.85 5.02 -9.54
CA THR A 339 -14.10 5.75 -9.39
C THR A 339 -14.31 6.18 -7.94
N MET A 340 -14.54 7.47 -7.73
CA MET A 340 -14.91 8.08 -6.45
C MET A 340 -16.33 8.63 -6.54
N THR A 341 -17.22 8.15 -5.65
CA THR A 341 -18.63 8.54 -5.59
C THR A 341 -19.07 8.88 -4.16
N ASP A 342 -19.96 9.86 -4.01
CA ASP A 342 -20.55 10.28 -2.72
C ASP A 342 -19.47 10.63 -1.66
N VAL A 343 -18.39 11.28 -2.09
CA VAL A 343 -17.28 11.67 -1.22
C VAL A 343 -17.62 12.96 -0.48
N HIS A 344 -17.41 13.01 0.82
CA HIS A 344 -17.81 14.15 1.67
C HIS A 344 -16.74 14.50 2.71
N GLY A 345 -16.99 15.52 3.54
CA GLY A 345 -16.12 15.91 4.65
C GLY A 345 -15.58 17.33 4.52
N ASN A 346 -14.50 17.63 5.26
CA ASN A 346 -13.97 18.99 5.37
C ASN A 346 -12.45 19.03 5.15
N VAL A 347 -11.97 20.11 4.51
CA VAL A 347 -10.55 20.33 4.17
C VAL A 347 -10.10 21.73 4.55
N THR A 348 -8.78 21.94 4.69
CA THR A 348 -8.18 23.25 4.98
C THR A 348 -7.74 24.02 3.72
N ASN A 349 -7.81 23.40 2.55
CA ASN A 349 -7.42 23.96 1.26
C ASN A 349 -8.43 23.49 0.19
N PRO A 350 -8.58 24.19 -0.95
CA PRO A 350 -9.64 23.91 -1.92
C PRO A 350 -9.45 22.64 -2.78
N ALA A 351 -8.40 21.83 -2.57
CA ALA A 351 -8.16 20.62 -3.38
C ALA A 351 -9.04 19.44 -2.95
N VAL A 352 -9.89 18.97 -3.87
CA VAL A 352 -10.61 17.68 -3.81
C VAL A 352 -9.65 16.52 -4.08
N ALA A 353 -8.68 16.73 -4.97
CA ALA A 353 -7.70 15.71 -5.32
C ALA A 353 -6.35 16.29 -5.75
N THR A 354 -5.31 15.50 -5.55
CA THR A 354 -3.97 15.77 -6.10
C THR A 354 -3.44 14.51 -6.78
N LEU A 355 -3.27 14.57 -8.09
CA LEU A 355 -2.98 13.44 -8.97
C LEU A 355 -1.62 13.65 -9.63
N LYS A 356 -0.56 13.14 -9.01
CA LYS A 356 0.84 13.27 -9.45
C LYS A 356 1.28 12.01 -10.18
N CYS A 357 0.83 11.90 -11.42
CA CYS A 357 1.12 10.77 -12.30
C CYS A 357 2.36 11.00 -13.16
N SER A 358 2.84 9.93 -13.77
CA SER A 358 4.08 9.87 -14.53
C SER A 358 3.79 9.94 -16.03
N PRO A 359 4.43 10.83 -16.83
CA PRO A 359 4.25 10.81 -18.29
C PRO A 359 4.68 9.51 -18.97
N ALA A 360 5.51 8.70 -18.31
CA ALA A 360 5.90 7.37 -18.80
C ALA A 360 4.80 6.31 -18.65
N ALA A 361 3.75 6.57 -17.85
CA ALA A 361 2.50 5.82 -17.79
C ALA A 361 1.37 6.71 -17.21
N PRO A 362 0.77 7.61 -18.00
CA PRO A 362 -0.23 8.56 -17.53
C PRO A 362 -1.42 7.86 -16.87
N CYS A 363 -1.90 8.40 -15.75
CA CYS A 363 -3.11 7.88 -15.12
C CYS A 363 -4.33 8.16 -16.00
N HIS A 364 -5.27 7.23 -16.08
CA HIS A 364 -6.42 7.41 -16.99
C HIS A 364 -7.71 6.78 -16.51
N ASP A 365 -8.84 7.26 -17.07
CA ASP A 365 -10.19 6.79 -16.75
C ASP A 365 -10.48 6.89 -15.24
N ILE A 366 -10.18 8.08 -14.69
CA ILE A 366 -10.39 8.43 -13.29
C ILE A 366 -11.69 9.24 -13.19
N LYS A 367 -12.66 8.74 -12.42
CA LYS A 367 -13.99 9.34 -12.24
C LYS A 367 -14.16 9.95 -10.85
N PHE A 368 -14.67 11.17 -10.79
CA PHE A 368 -15.22 11.78 -9.58
C PHE A 368 -16.69 12.12 -9.83
N ASP A 369 -17.57 11.81 -8.88
CA ASP A 369 -19.02 11.97 -9.01
C ASP A 369 -19.63 12.25 -7.63
N ASN A 370 -20.63 13.14 -7.57
CA ASN A 370 -21.25 13.63 -6.34
C ASN A 370 -20.24 13.94 -5.19
N ILE A 371 -19.31 14.86 -5.44
CA ILE A 371 -18.32 15.28 -4.43
C ILE A 371 -18.88 16.46 -3.61
N ASN A 372 -18.92 16.29 -2.29
CA ASN A 372 -19.45 17.26 -1.34
C ASN A 372 -18.48 17.53 -0.18
N VAL A 373 -17.28 18.02 -0.51
CA VAL A 373 -16.24 18.39 0.44
C VAL A 373 -16.28 19.91 0.67
N ALA A 374 -16.28 20.36 1.92
CA ALA A 374 -16.32 21.78 2.30
C ALA A 374 -14.97 22.31 2.79
N ILE A 375 -14.71 23.60 2.60
CA ILE A 375 -13.47 24.25 3.07
C ILE A 375 -13.74 24.83 4.47
N ASN A 376 -13.06 24.27 5.47
CA ASN A 376 -13.19 24.63 6.89
C ASN A 376 -13.08 26.15 7.11
N GLY A 377 -14.01 26.69 7.90
CA GLY A 377 -14.08 28.12 8.20
C GLY A 377 -14.65 28.99 7.07
N THR A 378 -15.27 28.39 6.05
CA THR A 378 -15.91 29.10 4.94
C THR A 378 -17.20 28.41 4.48
N ASP A 379 -18.08 29.14 3.79
CA ASP A 379 -19.27 28.57 3.14
C ASP A 379 -18.99 27.95 1.75
N LYS A 380 -17.71 27.74 1.40
CA LYS A 380 -17.29 27.28 0.07
C LYS A 380 -17.05 25.76 0.05
N LYS A 381 -17.40 25.14 -1.08
CA LYS A 381 -16.97 23.77 -1.40
C LYS A 381 -15.53 23.77 -1.94
N ALA A 382 -14.84 22.66 -1.74
CA ALA A 382 -13.61 22.34 -2.43
C ALA A 382 -13.95 21.91 -3.87
N ASP A 383 -13.24 22.45 -4.85
CA ASP A 383 -13.49 22.26 -6.29
C ASP A 383 -12.21 22.06 -7.12
N GLN A 384 -11.03 22.09 -6.50
CA GLN A 384 -9.77 22.00 -7.22
C GLN A 384 -9.28 20.56 -7.42
N TYR A 385 -8.88 20.26 -8.65
CA TYR A 385 -8.21 19.02 -9.04
C TYR A 385 -6.81 19.36 -9.55
N ILE A 386 -5.80 19.09 -8.73
CA ILE A 386 -4.39 19.37 -9.06
C ILE A 386 -3.83 18.16 -9.81
N CYS A 387 -3.36 18.35 -11.05
CA CYS A 387 -2.97 17.24 -11.93
C CYS A 387 -1.56 17.38 -12.52
N THR A 388 -0.96 16.22 -12.75
CA THR A 388 0.19 16.02 -13.62
C THR A 388 0.02 14.67 -14.33
N ALA A 389 0.11 14.65 -15.67
CA ALA A 389 -0.01 13.45 -16.52
C ALA A 389 -1.26 12.58 -16.24
N VAL A 390 -2.44 13.21 -16.27
CA VAL A 390 -3.74 12.52 -16.23
C VAL A 390 -4.44 12.66 -17.58
N GLU A 391 -4.93 11.56 -18.12
CA GLU A 391 -5.70 11.49 -19.36
C GLU A 391 -7.15 11.07 -19.09
N ARG A 392 -8.08 11.45 -19.98
CA ARG A 392 -9.50 11.05 -19.93
C ARG A 392 -10.14 11.18 -18.52
N PRO A 393 -10.11 12.37 -17.90
CA PRO A 393 -10.86 12.61 -16.66
C PRO A 393 -12.38 12.49 -16.92
N ILE A 394 -13.10 11.82 -16.03
CA ILE A 394 -14.54 11.53 -16.20
C ILE A 394 -15.36 12.31 -15.15
N GLY A 395 -16.06 13.36 -15.60
CA GLY A 395 -16.95 14.18 -14.75
C GLY A 395 -16.30 15.41 -14.09
N TRP A 396 -15.02 15.68 -14.38
CA TRP A 396 -14.22 16.76 -13.78
C TRP A 396 -13.12 17.22 -14.74
N ALA A 397 -12.42 18.30 -14.41
CA ALA A 397 -11.29 18.82 -15.18
C ALA A 397 -10.17 19.32 -14.26
N CYS A 398 -8.93 19.30 -14.74
CA CYS A 398 -7.77 19.79 -13.99
C CYS A 398 -7.82 21.30 -13.79
N THR A 399 -7.80 21.74 -12.54
CA THR A 399 -7.81 23.16 -12.16
C THR A 399 -6.41 23.76 -12.15
N GLU A 400 -5.43 22.99 -11.67
CA GLU A 400 -4.01 23.31 -11.80
C GLU A 400 -3.29 22.18 -12.55
N THR A 401 -2.75 22.49 -13.73
CA THR A 401 -1.80 21.61 -14.41
C THR A 401 -0.38 21.98 -14.01
N ARG A 402 0.26 21.21 -13.15
CA ARG A 402 1.72 21.32 -12.98
C ARG A 402 2.36 20.62 -14.16
N ALA A 403 2.88 21.42 -15.09
CA ALA A 403 3.65 20.93 -16.22
C ALA A 403 4.80 20.06 -15.70
N VAL A 404 4.94 18.85 -16.26
CA VAL A 404 6.23 18.18 -16.18
C VAL A 404 7.17 18.96 -17.09
N GLU A 405 8.33 19.35 -16.58
CA GLU A 405 9.45 19.80 -17.42
C GLU A 405 10.03 18.58 -18.18
N GLN A 406 9.23 18.05 -19.10
CA GLN A 406 9.73 17.29 -20.23
C GLN A 406 10.55 18.27 -21.08
N PRO A 407 11.78 17.94 -21.49
CA PRO A 407 12.66 18.82 -22.25
C PRO A 407 12.20 18.91 -23.72
N TRP A 408 11.07 19.57 -23.95
CA TRP A 408 10.57 19.89 -25.27
C TRP A 408 11.45 20.96 -25.93
N VAL A 409 11.92 20.67 -27.13
CA VAL A 409 12.54 21.66 -28.01
C VAL A 409 11.53 22.77 -28.28
N ARG A 410 11.74 23.96 -27.71
CA ARG A 410 10.98 25.15 -28.09
C ARG A 410 11.37 25.55 -29.52
N MET A 411 10.51 25.23 -30.48
CA MET A 411 10.62 25.76 -31.84
C MET A 411 10.26 27.25 -31.84
N LEU A 412 11.25 28.10 -31.63
CA LEU A 412 11.14 29.56 -31.69
C LEU A 412 11.05 30.01 -33.16
N LEU A 413 9.83 30.15 -33.67
CA LEU A 413 9.56 30.85 -34.93
C LEU A 413 9.78 32.36 -34.73
N VAL A 414 10.99 32.83 -35.04
CA VAL A 414 11.32 34.26 -35.04
C VAL A 414 10.81 34.89 -36.33
N SER A 415 9.60 35.48 -36.28
CA SER A 415 9.10 36.31 -37.38
C SER A 415 9.77 37.69 -37.36
N SER A 416 10.68 37.95 -38.31
CA SER A 416 11.26 39.27 -38.52
C SER A 416 10.20 40.29 -39.00
N PRO A 417 10.18 41.54 -38.50
CA PRO A 417 9.29 42.58 -39.02
C PRO A 417 9.71 43.01 -40.43
N ARG A 418 8.72 43.23 -41.31
CA ARG A 418 8.95 43.59 -42.72
C ARG A 418 9.72 44.90 -42.85
N ILE A 419 10.86 44.88 -43.56
CA ILE A 419 11.49 46.08 -44.12
C ILE A 419 11.69 45.90 -45.63
N ASN A 420 10.90 46.68 -46.37
CA ASN A 420 10.96 46.99 -47.80
C ASN A 420 10.87 45.88 -48.87
N ARG A 421 10.41 46.30 -50.06
CA ARG A 421 10.13 45.46 -51.22
C ARG A 421 11.38 45.22 -52.08
N ASN A 422 11.35 44.10 -52.81
CA ASN A 422 12.25 43.65 -53.89
C ASN A 422 13.48 42.84 -53.47
N GLN A 423 13.34 41.50 -53.43
CA GLN A 423 14.25 40.41 -53.86
C GLN A 423 13.65 39.05 -53.38
N PRO A 424 14.01 37.89 -53.96
CA PRO A 424 13.24 36.64 -53.79
C PRO A 424 13.51 35.87 -52.48
N ALA A 425 12.70 34.83 -52.24
CA ALA A 425 12.54 34.14 -50.96
C ALA A 425 13.83 33.58 -50.33
N MET A 426 13.99 33.78 -49.01
CA MET A 426 15.06 33.17 -48.20
C MET A 426 14.64 31.82 -47.60
N SER A 427 15.61 30.91 -47.52
CA SER A 427 15.49 29.59 -46.88
C SER A 427 15.33 29.69 -45.37
N HIS A 428 14.55 28.78 -44.78
CA HIS A 428 14.43 28.66 -43.32
C HIS A 428 15.64 27.92 -42.73
N CYS A 429 16.35 28.54 -41.78
CA CYS A 429 17.34 27.84 -40.96
C CYS A 429 16.67 27.25 -39.71
N ILE A 430 16.84 25.95 -39.49
CA ILE A 430 16.46 25.26 -38.25
C ILE A 430 17.72 25.08 -37.42
N VAL A 431 17.75 25.63 -36.20
CA VAL A 431 18.85 25.47 -35.25
C VAL A 431 18.38 24.60 -34.09
N PHE A 432 19.05 23.47 -33.87
CA PHE A 432 18.83 22.60 -32.73
C PHE A 432 19.82 22.97 -31.61
N LEU A 433 19.32 23.17 -30.39
CA LEU A 433 20.14 23.39 -29.20
C LEU A 433 19.79 22.35 -28.13
N GLN A 434 20.81 21.65 -27.63
CA GLN A 434 20.71 20.81 -26.43
C GLN A 434 21.00 21.63 -25.17
N PRO A 435 20.34 21.35 -24.03
CA PRO A 435 20.55 22.12 -22.81
C PRO A 435 21.85 21.71 -22.10
N ALA A 436 22.93 22.45 -22.35
CA ALA A 436 24.09 22.47 -21.46
C ALA A 436 23.84 23.41 -20.26
N LYS A 437 24.50 23.11 -19.13
CA LYS A 437 24.26 23.73 -17.81
C LYS A 437 24.28 25.27 -17.84
N LEU A 438 23.24 25.89 -17.29
CA LEU A 438 23.00 27.33 -17.32
C LEU A 438 23.80 28.11 -16.25
N VAL A 439 25.13 28.24 -16.40
CA VAL A 439 25.92 29.26 -15.68
C VAL A 439 27.07 29.78 -16.54
N ALA A 440 26.83 30.80 -17.38
CA ALA A 440 27.81 31.85 -17.73
C ALA A 440 27.20 32.93 -18.66
N SER A 441 27.23 34.18 -18.18
CA SER A 441 27.40 35.42 -18.95
C SER A 441 26.64 35.61 -20.29
N LEU A 442 25.66 36.51 -20.25
CA LEU A 442 24.94 37.12 -21.37
C LEU A 442 25.85 37.97 -22.30
N ARG A 443 26.82 37.35 -22.98
CA ARG A 443 27.74 38.03 -23.94
C ARG A 443 28.15 37.25 -25.20
N LEU A 444 27.88 35.95 -25.33
CA LEU A 444 28.26 35.17 -26.54
C LEU A 444 27.27 35.25 -27.71
N LEU A 445 26.00 35.58 -27.46
CA LEU A 445 24.90 35.51 -28.44
C LEU A 445 24.96 36.52 -29.61
N ILE A 446 26.01 37.34 -29.69
CA ILE A 446 26.20 38.34 -30.77
C ILE A 446 27.23 37.86 -31.82
N LEU A 447 28.05 36.85 -31.52
CA LEU A 447 29.19 36.46 -32.37
C LEU A 447 28.86 35.44 -33.46
N GLU A 448 27.90 34.53 -33.27
CA GLU A 448 27.59 33.47 -34.27
C GLU A 448 26.72 33.95 -35.43
N SER A 449 26.11 35.14 -35.33
CA SER A 449 25.32 35.74 -36.43
C SER A 449 26.16 36.25 -37.61
N ARG A 450 27.50 36.26 -37.50
CA ARG A 450 28.41 36.75 -38.55
C ARG A 450 28.96 35.69 -39.50
N SER A 451 28.69 34.40 -39.26
CA SER A 451 29.27 33.29 -40.05
C SER A 451 28.40 32.83 -41.24
N CYS A 452 27.31 33.53 -41.55
CA CYS A 452 26.38 33.17 -42.64
C CYS A 452 26.51 34.06 -43.90
N ILE A 453 27.73 34.53 -44.25
CA ILE A 453 28.02 35.19 -45.53
C ILE A 453 29.40 34.75 -46.05
N SER A 454 29.44 34.27 -47.31
CA SER A 454 30.61 33.72 -48.05
C SER A 454 31.15 32.38 -47.50
N GLU A 455 31.70 31.45 -48.31
CA GLU A 455 32.11 31.55 -49.72
C GLU A 455 31.97 30.20 -50.47
N HIS A 456 32.32 30.16 -51.77
CA HIS A 456 32.07 29.05 -52.69
C HIS A 456 33.30 28.10 -52.88
N ARG A 457 33.00 26.83 -53.17
CA ARG A 457 33.79 25.80 -53.91
C ARG A 457 34.81 24.90 -53.16
N PRO A 458 35.16 23.71 -53.74
CA PRO A 458 35.56 22.51 -52.97
C PRO A 458 36.95 21.92 -53.33
N GLN A 459 37.47 20.97 -52.51
CA GLN A 459 38.07 19.69 -52.97
C GLN A 459 38.45 18.73 -51.80
N LEU A 460 38.83 17.49 -52.18
CA LEU A 460 39.19 16.28 -51.39
C LEU A 460 40.19 16.55 -50.24
N ALA A 461 40.31 15.76 -49.14
CA ALA A 461 40.65 14.33 -49.08
C ALA A 461 40.73 13.74 -47.64
N THR A 462 40.62 12.40 -47.52
CA THR A 462 41.21 11.49 -46.49
C THR A 462 40.92 11.63 -44.97
N ALA A 463 40.79 10.47 -44.31
CA ALA A 463 40.76 10.24 -42.85
C ALA A 463 41.95 9.33 -42.44
N PRO A 464 42.12 8.81 -41.20
CA PRO A 464 41.56 9.14 -39.86
C PRO A 464 42.74 9.65 -38.95
N PRO A 465 43.02 9.26 -37.67
CA PRO A 465 42.25 8.62 -36.58
C PRO A 465 42.42 9.20 -35.14
N VAL A 466 41.52 8.74 -34.24
CA VAL A 466 41.69 8.43 -32.78
C VAL A 466 42.35 9.44 -31.80
N VAL A 467 41.64 9.72 -30.70
CA VAL A 467 42.14 9.60 -29.30
C VAL A 467 40.95 9.36 -28.35
N VAL A 468 41.11 8.43 -27.41
CA VAL A 468 40.20 8.10 -26.31
C VAL A 468 40.72 8.76 -25.04
N LEU A 469 39.87 9.43 -24.25
CA LEU A 469 40.04 9.52 -22.78
C LEU A 469 38.68 9.65 -22.06
N ASN A 470 38.42 8.69 -21.18
CA ASN A 470 37.54 8.80 -20.01
C ASN A 470 38.34 9.48 -18.86
N PRO A 471 37.75 9.90 -17.72
CA PRO A 471 36.56 9.35 -17.05
C PRO A 471 35.34 10.29 -16.92
#